data_AF-A0A392R0I8-F1
#
_entry.id   AF-A0A392R0I8-F1
#
_cell.length_a   1.000
_cell.length_b   1.000
_cell.length_c   1.000
_cell.angle_alpha   90.00
_cell.angle_beta   90.00
_cell.angle_gamma   90.00
#
_symmetry.space_group_name_H-M   'P 1'
#
loop_
_entity.id
_entity.type
_entity.pdbx_description
1 polymer ?
#
loop_
_entity_poly.entity_id
_entity_poly.type
_entity_poly.pdbx_seq_one_letter_code
_entity_poly.pdbx_strand_id
1 'polypeptide(L)' 'EMPKSGDDDTLLALVKMGFKEQEALVAIERLGPDASLDDLVDFIGVAQLVKAEDALLPPEVKRAFKVKEAESL' A
#
# COMPACT_ATOMS: atom_id res chain seq x y z
N GLU A 1 -10.41 4.06 -32.57
CA GLU A 1 -10.53 3.81 -31.12
C GLU A 1 -9.85 2.49 -30.82
N MET A 2 -8.96 2.45 -29.83
CA MET A 2 -8.32 1.20 -29.38
C MET A 2 -9.18 0.59 -28.26
N PRO A 3 -9.53 -0.70 -28.31
CA PRO A 3 -10.27 -1.35 -27.24
C PRO A 3 -9.41 -1.34 -25.96
N LYS A 4 -9.93 -0.74 -24.89
CA LYS A 4 -9.32 -0.74 -23.56
C LYS A 4 -9.55 -2.11 -22.93
N SER A 5 -8.52 -2.93 -22.86
CA SER A 5 -8.40 -4.03 -21.90
C SER A 5 -8.09 -3.39 -20.54
N GLY A 6 -9.13 -3.05 -19.78
CA GLY A 6 -9.08 -2.06 -18.70
C GLY A 6 -8.25 -2.43 -17.47
N ASP A 7 -7.99 -3.71 -17.25
CA ASP A 7 -7.34 -4.24 -16.05
C ASP A 7 -6.02 -4.96 -16.35
N ASP A 8 -6.01 -5.86 -17.33
CA ASP A 8 -4.81 -6.63 -17.70
C ASP A 8 -3.65 -5.76 -18.22
N ASP A 9 -3.93 -4.73 -19.03
CA ASP A 9 -2.88 -3.85 -19.57
C ASP A 9 -2.23 -3.00 -18.47
N THR A 10 -3.04 -2.53 -17.53
CA THR A 10 -2.60 -1.74 -16.38
C THR A 10 -1.77 -2.60 -15.41
N LEU A 11 -2.24 -3.82 -15.14
CA LEU A 11 -1.52 -4.80 -14.33
C LEU A 11 -0.15 -5.13 -14.96
N LEU A 12 -0.13 -5.40 -16.26
CA LEU A 12 1.10 -5.71 -16.99
C LEU A 12 2.11 -4.55 -16.93
N ALA A 13 1.63 -3.30 -17.02
CA ALA A 13 2.48 -2.12 -16.92
C ALA A 13 3.12 -1.98 -15.53
N LEU A 14 2.37 -2.20 -14.45
CA LEU A 14 2.88 -2.16 -13.07
C LEU A 14 3.88 -3.28 -12.80
N VAL A 15 3.60 -4.50 -13.24
CA VAL A 15 4.53 -5.64 -13.11
C VAL A 15 5.81 -5.39 -13.91
N LYS A 16 5.71 -4.79 -15.11
CA LYS A 16 6.88 -4.37 -15.91
C LYS A 16 7.73 -3.29 -15.23
N MET A 17 7.12 -2.43 -14.41
CA MET A 17 7.86 -1.47 -13.57
C MET A 17 8.58 -2.12 -12.38
N GLY A 18 8.25 -3.38 -12.05
CA GLY A 18 8.85 -4.13 -10.95
C GLY A 18 7.97 -4.22 -9.70
N PHE A 19 6.71 -3.79 -9.78
CA PHE A 19 5.75 -4.01 -8.69
C PHE A 19 5.29 -5.47 -8.65
N LYS A 20 4.89 -5.95 -7.45
CA LYS A 20 4.32 -7.29 -7.33
C LYS A 20 2.92 -7.29 -7.94
N GLU A 21 2.58 -8.36 -8.66
CA GLU A 21 1.26 -8.56 -9.24
C GLU A 21 0.14 -8.39 -8.21
N GLN A 22 0.33 -8.94 -7.00
CA GLN A 22 -0.61 -8.82 -5.88
C GLN A 22 -0.82 -7.36 -5.44
N GLU A 23 0.22 -6.53 -5.47
CA GLU A 23 0.13 -5.12 -5.06
C GLU A 23 -0.56 -4.29 -6.14
N ALA A 24 -0.26 -4.58 -7.40
CA ALA A 24 -0.92 -3.99 -8.55
C ALA A 24 -2.41 -4.33 -8.59
N LEU A 25 -2.79 -5.58 -8.37
CA LEU A 25 -4.20 -6.00 -8.29
C LEU A 25 -4.93 -5.28 -7.15
N VAL A 26 -4.31 -5.16 -5.97
CA VAL A 26 -4.92 -4.43 -4.84
C VAL A 26 -5.10 -2.95 -5.18
N ALA A 27 -4.14 -2.32 -5.85
CA ALA A 27 -4.27 -0.93 -6.27
C ALA A 27 -5.41 -0.74 -7.28
N ILE A 28 -5.52 -1.63 -8.28
CA ILE A 28 -6.59 -1.62 -9.28
C ILE A 28 -7.95 -1.88 -8.64
N GLU A 29 -8.04 -2.78 -7.66
CA GLU A 29 -9.28 -3.03 -6.91
C GLU A 29 -9.71 -1.81 -6.08
N ARG A 30 -8.75 -1.04 -5.55
CA ARG A 30 -9.01 0.11 -4.67
C ARG A 30 -9.32 1.39 -5.40
N LEU A 31 -8.56 1.70 -6.44
CA LEU A 31 -8.68 2.94 -7.22
C LEU A 31 -9.58 2.76 -8.45
N GLY A 32 -9.77 1.51 -8.88
CA GLY A 32 -10.51 1.14 -10.07
C GLY A 32 -9.62 1.02 -11.31
N PRO A 33 -10.10 0.31 -12.36
CA PRO A 33 -9.39 0.18 -13.63
C PRO A 33 -9.29 1.49 -14.42
N ASP A 34 -10.10 2.50 -14.06
CA ASP A 34 -10.07 3.83 -14.66
C ASP A 34 -9.00 4.76 -14.05
N ALA A 35 -8.33 4.32 -12.98
CA ALA A 35 -7.30 5.10 -12.31
C ALA A 35 -6.06 5.30 -13.19
N SER A 36 -5.36 6.42 -12.97
CA SER A 36 -4.09 6.64 -13.65
C SER A 36 -3.04 5.67 -13.14
N LEU A 37 -2.08 5.33 -14.00
CA LEU A 37 -0.92 4.55 -13.60
C LEU A 37 -0.15 5.24 -12.46
N ASP A 38 -0.11 6.58 -12.45
CA ASP A 38 0.53 7.37 -11.39
C ASP A 38 -0.16 7.18 -10.03
N ASP A 39 -1.50 7.21 -10.00
CA ASP A 39 -2.30 6.97 -8.79
C ASP A 39 -2.10 5.56 -8.24
N LEU A 40 -2.04 4.56 -9.14
CA LEU A 40 -1.81 3.17 -8.78
C LEU A 40 -0.42 2.96 -8.19
N VAL A 41 0.60 3.60 -8.77
CA VAL A 41 1.98 3.56 -8.28
C VAL A 41 2.10 4.22 -6.91
N ASP A 42 1.49 5.39 -6.71
CA ASP A 42 1.49 6.08 -5.41
C ASP A 42 0.85 5.20 -4.33
N PHE A 43 -0.31 4.60 -4.63
CA PHE A 43 -0.98 3.68 -3.70
C PHE A 43 -0.10 2.49 -3.33
N ILE A 44 0.56 1.84 -4.31
CA ILE A 44 1.45 0.70 -4.04
C ILE A 44 2.64 1.16 -3.19
N GLY A 45 3.23 2.32 -3.50
CA GLY A 45 4.32 2.90 -2.74
C GLY A 45 3.95 3.14 -1.28
N VAL A 46 2.80 3.79 -1.03
CA VAL A 46 2.27 4.01 0.32
C VAL A 46 1.98 2.68 1.03
N ALA A 47 1.36 1.72 0.34
CA ALA A 47 1.06 0.41 0.92
C ALA A 47 2.32 -0.37 1.33
N GLN A 48 3.40 -0.25 0.55
CA GLN A 48 4.70 -0.84 0.87
C GLN A 48 5.35 -0.13 2.06
N LEU A 49 5.30 1.20 2.11
CA LEU A 49 5.83 1.98 3.22
C LEU A 49 5.09 1.65 4.53
N VAL A 50 3.76 1.59 4.52
CA VAL A 50 2.97 1.23 5.70
C VAL A 50 3.28 -0.19 6.19
N LYS A 51 3.43 -1.16 5.26
CA LYS A 51 3.87 -2.52 5.62
C LYS A 51 5.30 -2.55 6.17
N ALA A 52 6.19 -1.76 5.61
CA ALA A 52 7.56 -1.65 6.08
C ALA A 52 7.61 -0.94 7.44
N GLU A 53 6.79 0.08 7.69
CA GLU A 53 6.68 0.75 8.98
C GLU A 53 6.14 -0.20 10.06
N ASP A 54 5.12 -1.02 9.78
CA ASP A 54 4.66 -2.03 10.75
C ASP A 54 5.72 -3.11 11.02
N ALA A 55 6.57 -3.42 10.04
CA ALA A 55 7.72 -4.32 10.19
C ALA A 55 8.94 -3.67 10.88
N LEU A 56 9.10 -2.35 10.77
CA LEU A 56 10.16 -1.55 11.38
C LEU A 56 9.79 -1.06 12.78
N LEU A 57 8.51 -1.12 13.17
CA LEU A 57 8.11 -0.96 14.54
C LEU A 57 8.49 -2.22 15.33
N PRO A 58 9.49 -2.16 16.24
CA PRO A 58 9.68 -3.25 17.18
C PRO A 58 8.36 -3.44 17.95
N PRO A 59 7.94 -4.69 18.26
CA PRO A 59 6.71 -4.98 18.99
C PRO A 59 6.60 -4.35 20.40
N GLU A 60 7.60 -3.58 20.83
CA GLU A 60 7.72 -3.00 22.16
C GLU A 60 6.95 -1.69 22.38
N VAL A 61 6.42 -1.02 21.35
CA VAL A 61 5.61 0.20 21.58
C VAL A 61 4.15 -0.12 21.94
N LYS A 62 3.71 -1.38 21.82
CA LYS A 62 2.35 -1.79 22.24
C LYS A 62 2.19 -1.95 23.76
N ARG A 63 3.23 -1.72 24.58
CA ARG A 63 3.17 -1.91 26.05
C ARG A 63 3.53 -0.69 26.92
N ALA A 64 3.85 0.47 26.35
CA ALA A 64 4.34 1.61 27.15
C ALA A 64 3.32 2.73 27.43
N PHE A 65 2.13 2.74 26.81
CA PHE A 65 1.13 3.80 27.06
C PHE A 65 0.17 3.52 28.24
N LYS A 66 0.48 2.57 29.13
CA LYS A 66 -0.32 2.35 30.35
C LYS A 66 0.40 2.67 31.66
N VAL A 67 1.61 3.25 31.64
CA VAL A 67 2.38 3.49 32.89
C VAL A 67 2.84 4.93 33.04
N LYS A 68 1.91 5.91 33.02
CA LYS A 68 2.18 7.26 33.56
C LYS A 68 0.96 7.91 34.26
N GLU A 69 0.11 7.12 34.91
CA GLU A 69 -0.92 7.65 35.82
C GLU A 69 -0.90 6.90 37.16
N ALA A 70 0.28 6.76 37.76
CA ALA A 70 0.43 6.26 39.13
C ALA A 70 1.68 6.86 39.79
N GLU A 71 1.95 8.14 39.56
CA GLU A 71 2.92 8.92 40.35
C GLU A 71 2.51 10.40 40.27
N SER A 72 1.35 10.70 40.85
CA SER A 72 1.11 12.01 41.46
C SER A 72 0.46 11.73 42.80
N LEU A 73 1.32 11.50 43.79
CA LEU A 73 1.02 11.73 45.20
C LEU A 73 0.63 13.21 45.41
#